data_AF-A0A284S466-F1
#
_entry.id   AF-A0A284S466-F1
#
_cell.length_a   1.000
_cell.length_b   1.000
_cell.length_c   1.000
_cell.angle_alpha   90.00
_cell.angle_beta   90.00
_cell.angle_gamma   90.00
#
_symmetry.space_group_name_H-M   'P 1'
#
loop_
_entity.id
_entity.type
_entity.pdbx_description
1 polymer ?
#
loop_
_entity_poly.entity_id
_entity_poly.type
_entity_poly.pdbx_seq_one_letter_code
_entity_poly.pdbx_strand_id
1 'polypeptide(L)'
;MSETDPIDPLQLGDETVVVGDNGKTAMEELWEEYNIHPRVINPETGETSNALSTAYRIEHYGSYDLQAIDVEAHEYERFSNQPRYTLRPLMFRAVQATIDELQAALAIAATMTPSPARSMWFQVNPKDMFMSILKGSNKIQLVNAAWKGLSGRLKRGHEFLQKYLEEFERHTCPVSPFSTVPELYEYLDTEEDTEQ
;
A
#
# COMPACT_ATOMS: atom_id res chain seq x y z
N MET A 1 -12.21 5.99 -54.54
CA MET A 1 -13.46 6.60 -54.06
C MET A 1 -14.07 5.58 -53.11
N SER A 2 -13.56 5.45 -51.89
CA SER A 2 -13.73 6.35 -50.74
C SER A 2 -15.18 6.40 -50.30
N GLU A 3 -15.53 5.63 -49.28
CA GLU A 3 -16.23 6.13 -48.09
C GLU A 3 -16.19 5.03 -47.02
N THR A 4 -15.31 5.26 -46.04
CA THR A 4 -15.22 4.60 -44.75
C THR A 4 -16.38 5.08 -43.88
N ASP A 5 -17.21 4.17 -43.40
CA ASP A 5 -18.11 4.46 -42.28
C ASP A 5 -17.27 4.61 -40.99
N PRO A 6 -17.48 5.67 -40.20
CA PRO A 6 -16.71 5.92 -38.99
C PRO A 6 -17.15 4.95 -37.88
N ILE A 7 -16.16 4.29 -37.29
CA ILE A 7 -16.29 3.58 -36.02
C ILE A 7 -16.67 4.60 -34.95
N ASP A 8 -17.84 4.40 -34.34
CA ASP A 8 -18.40 5.20 -33.27
C ASP A 8 -17.44 5.21 -32.05
N PRO A 9 -16.88 6.37 -31.65
CA PRO A 9 -15.98 6.45 -30.52
C PRO A 9 -16.78 6.57 -29.22
N LEU A 10 -16.50 5.65 -28.29
CA LEU A 10 -16.66 5.86 -26.85
C LEU A 10 -18.11 6.14 -26.39
N GLN A 11 -18.89 5.08 -26.20
CA GLN A 11 -19.82 5.06 -25.07
C GLN A 11 -18.99 4.90 -23.78
N LEU A 12 -18.35 6.01 -23.37
CA LEU A 12 -17.89 6.21 -22.02
C LEU A 12 -19.16 6.25 -21.17
N GLY A 13 -19.45 5.14 -20.48
CA GLY A 13 -20.55 5.08 -19.54
C GLY A 13 -20.39 6.23 -18.54
N ASP A 14 -21.43 7.04 -18.43
CA ASP A 14 -21.55 8.12 -17.46
C ASP A 14 -21.67 7.45 -16.06
N GLU A 15 -20.53 6.99 -15.52
CA GLU A 15 -20.45 6.49 -14.15
C GLU A 15 -20.69 7.67 -13.22
N THR A 16 -21.93 7.81 -12.78
CA THR A 16 -22.33 8.84 -11.82
C THR A 16 -21.52 8.69 -10.54
N VAL A 17 -20.59 9.63 -10.31
CA VAL A 17 -19.85 9.76 -9.05
C VAL A 17 -20.88 9.95 -7.93
N VAL A 18 -20.93 8.99 -7.00
CA VAL A 18 -21.84 9.06 -5.86
C VAL A 18 -21.29 10.08 -4.87
N VAL A 19 -21.98 11.22 -4.76
CA VAL A 19 -21.70 12.28 -3.79
C VAL A 19 -22.61 12.07 -2.58
N GLY A 20 -22.03 12.02 -1.39
CA GLY A 20 -22.78 11.89 -0.14
C GLY A 20 -23.55 13.15 0.23
N ASP A 21 -24.41 13.06 1.25
CA ASP A 21 -25.25 14.17 1.74
C ASP A 21 -24.44 15.41 2.20
N ASN A 22 -23.14 15.22 2.47
CA ASN A 22 -22.19 16.26 2.83
C ASN A 22 -21.51 16.94 1.62
N GLY A 23 -21.86 16.55 0.40
CA GLY A 23 -21.26 17.08 -0.83
C GLY A 23 -19.89 16.51 -1.17
N LYS A 24 -19.40 15.49 -0.44
CA LYS A 24 -18.11 14.84 -0.68
C LYS A 24 -18.31 13.51 -1.39
N THR A 25 -17.35 13.16 -2.23
CA THR A 25 -17.22 11.82 -2.79
C THR A 25 -16.70 10.85 -1.73
N ALA A 26 -17.00 9.56 -1.87
CA ALA A 26 -16.47 8.54 -0.95
C ALA A 26 -14.93 8.50 -0.92
N MET A 27 -14.28 8.88 -2.03
CA MET A 27 -12.82 8.96 -2.13
C MET A 27 -12.26 10.14 -1.33
N GLU A 28 -12.93 11.30 -1.34
CA GLU A 28 -12.55 12.45 -0.52
C GLU A 28 -12.72 12.15 0.97
N GLU A 29 -13.81 11.49 1.37
CA GLU A 29 -14.03 11.05 2.75
C GLU A 29 -12.92 10.12 3.23
N LEU A 30 -12.55 9.14 2.40
CA LEU A 30 -11.46 8.21 2.70
C LEU A 30 -10.12 8.95 2.89
N TRP A 31 -9.82 9.89 2.00
CA TRP A 31 -8.58 10.67 2.09
C TRP A 31 -8.56 11.56 3.34
N GLU A 32 -9.70 12.14 3.71
CA GLU A 32 -9.82 12.90 4.95
C GLU A 32 -9.63 12.00 6.17
N GLU A 33 -10.28 10.84 6.25
CA GLU A 33 -10.12 9.89 7.35
C GLU A 33 -8.66 9.48 7.53
N TYR A 34 -7.96 9.19 6.42
CA TYR A 34 -6.55 8.86 6.39
C TYR A 34 -5.64 9.97 6.96
N ASN A 35 -6.04 11.23 6.82
CA ASN A 35 -5.30 12.41 7.26
C ASN A 35 -5.76 12.99 8.61
N ILE A 36 -6.98 12.66 9.07
CA ILE A 36 -7.56 13.15 10.32
C ILE A 36 -6.89 12.46 11.52
N HIS A 37 -6.81 13.20 12.63
CA HIS A 37 -6.39 12.67 13.92
C HIS A 37 -7.62 12.09 14.64
N PRO A 38 -7.80 10.75 14.68
CA PRO A 38 -9.00 10.19 15.26
C PRO A 38 -9.06 10.48 16.76
N ARG A 39 -10.25 10.81 17.25
CA ARG A 39 -10.48 10.94 18.69
C ARG A 39 -10.56 9.56 19.31
N VAL A 40 -9.67 9.28 20.24
CA VAL A 40 -9.66 8.06 21.03
C VAL A 40 -10.12 8.40 22.44
N ILE A 41 -11.18 7.72 22.88
CA ILE A 41 -11.66 7.79 24.24
C ILE A 41 -10.99 6.66 25.01
N ASN A 42 -10.26 6.99 26.06
CA ASN A 42 -9.77 5.97 26.98
C ASN A 42 -10.97 5.35 27.70
N PRO A 43 -11.24 4.05 27.55
CA PRO A 43 -12.40 3.41 28.16
C PRO A 43 -12.32 3.35 29.70
N GLU A 44 -11.13 3.47 30.27
CA GLU A 44 -10.89 3.43 31.72
C GLU A 44 -10.96 4.81 32.37
N THR A 45 -10.45 5.85 31.71
CA THR A 45 -10.41 7.23 32.26
C THR A 45 -11.47 8.16 31.69
N GLY A 46 -12.12 7.79 30.59
CA GLY A 46 -13.04 8.65 29.84
C GLY A 46 -12.36 9.82 29.12
N GLU A 47 -11.03 9.93 29.21
CA GLU A 47 -10.29 11.02 28.61
C GLU A 47 -10.27 10.88 27.09
N THR A 48 -10.56 11.99 26.42
CA THR A 48 -10.44 12.11 24.97
C THR A 48 -9.04 12.60 24.63
N SER A 49 -8.33 11.79 23.84
CA SER A 49 -7.06 12.19 23.24
C SER A 49 -7.15 12.07 21.73
N ASN A 50 -6.39 12.90 21.02
CA ASN A 50 -6.28 12.78 19.58
C ASN A 50 -5.16 11.78 19.29
N ALA A 51 -5.50 10.64 18.70
CA ALA A 51 -4.49 9.75 18.13
C ALA A 51 -3.90 10.39 16.87
N LEU A 52 -2.66 10.01 16.56
CA LEU A 52 -1.98 10.47 15.36
C LEU A 52 -2.66 9.90 14.12
N SER A 53 -2.81 10.73 13.08
CA SER A 53 -3.37 10.28 11.81
C SER A 53 -2.56 9.13 11.19
N THR A 54 -3.20 8.35 10.33
CA THR A 54 -2.52 7.27 9.60
C THR A 54 -1.39 7.84 8.75
N ALA A 55 -1.65 8.95 8.03
CA ALA A 55 -0.67 9.67 7.24
C ALA A 55 0.57 10.07 8.05
N TYR A 56 0.37 10.65 9.24
CA TYR A 56 1.48 11.06 10.11
C TYR A 56 2.31 9.84 10.57
N ARG A 57 1.64 8.76 10.98
CA ARG A 57 2.35 7.54 11.40
C ARG A 57 3.15 6.91 10.26
N ILE A 58 2.66 6.97 9.03
CA ILE A 58 3.38 6.48 7.85
C ILE A 58 4.61 7.34 7.57
N GLU A 59 4.49 8.66 7.63
CA GLU A 59 5.64 9.55 7.48
C GLU A 59 6.70 9.26 8.55
N HIS A 60 6.24 9.15 9.81
CA HIS A 60 7.08 8.83 10.95
C HIS A 60 7.80 7.48 10.75
N TYR A 61 7.08 6.36 10.67
CA TYR A 61 7.68 5.03 10.56
C TYR A 61 8.37 4.77 9.22
N GLY A 62 7.96 5.47 8.16
CA GLY A 62 8.61 5.42 6.86
C GLY A 62 10.01 6.04 6.87
N SER A 63 10.27 6.99 7.75
CA SER A 63 11.55 7.72 7.86
C SER A 63 12.31 7.42 9.15
N TYR A 64 11.70 6.70 10.09
CA TYR A 64 12.30 6.35 11.36
C TYR A 64 13.39 5.29 11.21
N ASP A 65 14.58 5.59 11.70
CA ASP A 65 15.66 4.62 11.82
C ASP A 65 15.53 3.86 13.14
N LEU A 66 15.33 2.54 13.04
CA LEU A 66 15.16 1.67 14.20
C LEU A 66 16.36 1.76 15.14
N GLN A 67 16.11 2.06 16.41
CA GLN A 67 17.13 2.19 17.43
C GLN A 67 17.21 0.92 18.28
N ALA A 68 18.34 0.76 19.00
CA ALA A 68 18.52 -0.37 19.89
C ALA A 68 17.47 -0.42 21.02
N ILE A 69 16.96 0.73 21.46
CA ILE A 69 15.92 0.84 22.50
C ILE A 69 14.55 0.31 22.03
N ASP A 70 14.35 0.16 20.73
CA ASP A 70 13.08 -0.30 20.14
C ASP A 70 13.01 -1.82 20.03
N VAL A 71 14.12 -2.52 20.32
CA VAL A 71 14.23 -3.98 20.22
C VAL A 71 14.50 -4.56 21.59
N GLU A 72 13.62 -5.47 22.00
CA GLU A 72 13.84 -6.31 23.17
C GLU A 72 14.79 -7.45 22.79
N ALA A 73 15.89 -7.58 23.54
CA ALA A 73 16.83 -8.68 23.44
C ALA A 73 16.61 -9.63 24.62
N HIS A 74 16.20 -10.86 24.33
CA HIS A 74 16.08 -11.92 25.30
C HIS A 74 17.42 -12.64 25.46
N GLU A 75 17.68 -13.16 26.65
CA GLU A 75 18.83 -14.03 26.88
C GLU A 75 18.73 -15.27 26.00
N TYR A 76 19.89 -15.78 25.57
CA TYR A 76 19.92 -17.00 24.79
C TYR A 76 19.66 -18.21 25.70
N GLU A 77 18.40 -18.60 25.80
CA GLU A 77 18.02 -19.87 26.42
C GLU A 77 17.99 -20.98 25.38
N ARG A 78 18.93 -21.92 25.49
CA ARG A 78 19.12 -23.04 24.53
C ARG A 78 17.88 -23.92 24.34
N PHE A 79 16.95 -23.90 25.29
CA PHE A 79 15.73 -24.71 25.29
C PHE A 79 14.45 -23.88 25.14
N SER A 80 14.58 -22.56 25.01
CA SER A 80 13.44 -21.68 24.79
C SER A 80 13.12 -21.59 23.31
N ASN A 81 11.83 -21.72 22.97
CA ASN A 81 11.32 -21.40 21.65
C ASN A 81 11.11 -19.88 21.47
N GLN A 82 11.53 -19.06 22.43
CA GLN A 82 11.39 -17.62 22.32
C GLN A 82 12.42 -17.03 21.36
N PRO A 83 11.99 -16.12 20.47
CA PRO A 83 12.90 -15.38 19.60
C PRO A 83 13.84 -14.49 20.43
N ARG A 84 15.12 -14.49 20.06
CA ARG A 84 16.14 -13.69 20.75
C ARG A 84 15.91 -12.18 20.65
N TYR A 85 15.37 -11.70 19.53
CA TYR A 85 15.13 -10.29 19.28
C TYR A 85 13.70 -10.09 18.83
N THR A 86 13.00 -9.15 19.46
CA THR A 86 11.62 -8.78 19.11
C THR A 86 11.48 -7.27 19.10
N LEU A 87 10.67 -6.73 18.21
CA LEU A 87 10.27 -5.33 18.30
C LEU A 87 9.47 -5.13 19.58
N ARG A 88 9.70 -4.02 20.30
CA ARG A 88 8.97 -3.74 21.55
C ARG A 88 7.46 -3.81 21.35
N PRO A 89 6.68 -4.41 22.26
CA PRO A 89 5.26 -4.67 22.06
C PRO A 89 4.42 -3.44 21.69
N LEU A 90 4.71 -2.28 22.29
CA LEU A 90 4.01 -1.04 21.99
C LEU A 90 4.27 -0.56 20.56
N MET A 91 5.54 -0.57 20.14
CA MET A 91 5.93 -0.18 18.78
C MET A 91 5.40 -1.18 17.74
N PHE A 92 5.47 -2.49 18.05
CA PHE A 92 4.91 -3.53 17.19
C PHE A 92 3.42 -3.33 16.92
N ARG A 93 2.63 -3.08 17.98
CA ARG A 93 1.19 -2.83 17.85
C ARG A 93 0.89 -1.55 17.07
N ALA A 94 1.64 -0.48 17.33
CA ALA A 94 1.44 0.79 16.64
C ALA A 94 1.71 0.66 15.13
N VAL A 95 2.80 -0.02 14.77
CA VAL A 95 3.17 -0.29 13.37
C VAL A 95 2.17 -1.23 12.70
N GLN A 96 1.70 -2.27 13.40
CA GLN A 96 0.63 -3.15 12.89
C GLN A 96 -0.63 -2.36 12.55
N ALA A 97 -1.10 -1.53 13.48
CA ALA A 97 -2.28 -0.69 13.25
C ALA A 97 -2.08 0.24 12.03
N THR A 98 -0.90 0.86 11.90
CA THR A 98 -0.59 1.70 10.74
C THR A 98 -0.62 0.92 9.42
N ILE A 99 -0.10 -0.32 9.40
CA ILE A 99 -0.18 -1.20 8.23
C ILE A 99 -1.63 -1.52 7.89
N ASP A 100 -2.42 -1.91 8.89
CA ASP A 100 -3.80 -2.35 8.70
C ASP A 100 -4.67 -1.22 8.13
N GLU A 101 -4.53 -0.02 8.70
CA GLU A 101 -5.25 1.17 8.22
C GLU A 101 -4.81 1.59 6.82
N LEU A 102 -3.50 1.62 6.52
CA LEU A 102 -3.02 1.91 5.16
C LEU A 102 -3.51 0.86 4.16
N GLN A 103 -3.48 -0.41 4.55
CA GLN A 103 -3.90 -1.51 3.69
C GLN A 103 -5.40 -1.45 3.40
N ALA A 104 -6.20 -1.06 4.39
CA ALA A 104 -7.63 -0.83 4.23
C ALA A 104 -7.90 0.35 3.28
N ALA A 105 -7.23 1.48 3.48
CA ALA A 105 -7.37 2.64 2.60
C ALA A 105 -6.99 2.31 1.14
N LEU A 106 -5.87 1.61 0.94
CA LEU A 106 -5.46 1.13 -0.39
C LEU A 106 -6.48 0.20 -1.03
N ALA A 107 -7.10 -0.70 -0.26
CA ALA A 107 -8.09 -1.62 -0.78
C ALA A 107 -9.37 -0.87 -1.20
N ILE A 108 -9.88 0.01 -0.34
CA ILE A 108 -11.08 0.82 -0.61
C ILE A 108 -10.85 1.71 -1.84
N ALA A 109 -9.76 2.47 -1.87
CA ALA A 109 -9.43 3.34 -2.99
C ALA A 109 -9.26 2.56 -4.30
N ALA A 110 -8.63 1.38 -4.27
CA ALA A 110 -8.52 0.52 -5.45
C ALA A 110 -9.89 0.07 -5.99
N THR A 111 -10.87 -0.20 -5.13
CA THR A 111 -12.24 -0.57 -5.57
C THR A 111 -13.02 0.59 -6.17
N MET A 112 -12.67 1.83 -5.83
CA MET A 112 -13.32 3.03 -6.36
C MET A 112 -12.73 3.46 -7.71
N THR A 113 -11.54 2.96 -8.07
CA THR A 113 -10.85 3.41 -9.28
C THR A 113 -11.33 2.59 -10.50
N PRO A 114 -11.74 3.23 -11.62
CA PRO A 114 -12.38 2.56 -12.76
C PRO A 114 -11.40 1.79 -13.69
N SER A 115 -10.48 1.01 -13.11
CA SER A 115 -9.54 0.18 -13.88
C SER A 115 -9.99 -1.30 -13.92
N PRO A 116 -10.49 -1.81 -15.05
CA PRO A 116 -10.91 -3.22 -15.17
C PRO A 116 -9.76 -4.24 -15.03
N ALA A 117 -8.50 -3.81 -14.89
CA ALA A 117 -7.32 -4.66 -14.85
C ALA A 117 -6.73 -4.92 -13.45
N ARG A 118 -7.20 -4.25 -12.38
CA ARG A 118 -6.58 -4.40 -11.04
C ARG A 118 -7.24 -5.50 -10.23
N SER A 119 -6.91 -6.76 -10.55
CA SER A 119 -7.15 -7.88 -9.63
C SER A 119 -6.23 -7.85 -8.40
N MET A 120 -5.20 -7.00 -8.41
CA MET A 120 -4.23 -6.82 -7.33
C MET A 120 -4.01 -5.33 -7.04
N TRP A 121 -4.16 -4.96 -5.77
CA TRP A 121 -3.76 -3.65 -5.23
C TRP A 121 -2.43 -3.77 -4.47
N PHE A 122 -1.79 -2.63 -4.20
CA PHE A 122 -0.54 -2.60 -3.43
C PHE A 122 -0.74 -3.22 -2.04
N GLN A 123 0.04 -4.27 -1.76
CA GLN A 123 0.10 -4.86 -0.42
C GLN A 123 1.23 -4.22 0.36
N VAL A 124 1.03 -3.75 1.59
CA VAL A 124 2.07 -3.13 2.43
C VAL A 124 2.97 -4.21 3.04
N ASN A 125 2.37 -5.22 3.65
CA ASN A 125 3.04 -6.36 4.27
C ASN A 125 2.60 -7.67 3.59
N PRO A 126 3.28 -8.10 2.52
CA PRO A 126 2.81 -9.19 1.67
C PRO A 126 3.01 -10.51 2.42
N LYS A 127 1.95 -11.33 2.52
CA LYS A 127 1.99 -12.64 3.22
C LYS A 127 2.55 -12.57 4.64
N ASP A 128 2.32 -11.46 5.34
CA ASP A 128 2.83 -11.21 6.69
C ASP A 128 4.37 -11.27 6.85
N MET A 129 5.11 -11.08 5.75
CA MET A 129 6.56 -11.31 5.73
C MET A 129 7.34 -10.42 6.69
N PHE A 130 7.02 -9.12 6.78
CA PHE A 130 7.78 -8.20 7.62
C PHE A 130 7.38 -8.32 9.09
N MET A 131 6.07 -8.35 9.37
CA MET A 131 5.59 -8.39 10.74
C MET A 131 5.88 -9.72 11.42
N SER A 132 5.91 -10.85 10.70
CA SER A 132 6.38 -12.12 11.26
C SER A 132 7.84 -12.06 11.74
N ILE A 133 8.72 -11.37 11.01
CA ILE A 133 10.13 -11.16 11.43
C ILE A 133 10.24 -10.17 12.58
N LEU A 134 9.48 -9.07 12.54
CA LEU A 134 9.49 -8.05 13.61
C LEU A 134 8.88 -8.58 14.92
N LYS A 135 7.93 -9.52 14.82
CA LYS A 135 7.37 -10.25 15.96
C LYS A 135 8.43 -11.11 16.64
N GLY A 136 9.42 -11.60 15.88
CA GLY A 136 10.61 -12.18 16.48
C GLY A 136 11.59 -12.83 15.50
N SER A 137 12.87 -12.69 15.82
CA SER A 137 13.96 -13.35 15.10
C SER A 137 15.12 -13.69 16.03
N ASN A 138 15.89 -14.71 15.65
CA ASN A 138 17.15 -15.03 16.33
C ASN A 138 18.35 -14.20 15.83
N LYS A 139 18.13 -13.36 14.81
CA LYS A 139 19.16 -12.53 14.18
C LYS A 139 18.71 -11.07 14.13
N ILE A 140 19.41 -10.19 14.84
CA ILE A 140 19.11 -8.74 14.84
C ILE A 140 19.17 -8.13 13.43
N GLN A 141 20.04 -8.65 12.56
CA GLN A 141 20.14 -8.19 11.17
C GLN A 141 18.84 -8.42 10.39
N LEU A 142 18.09 -9.48 10.69
CA LEU A 142 16.79 -9.75 10.06
C LEU A 142 15.73 -8.76 10.55
N VAL A 143 15.73 -8.42 11.84
CA VAL A 143 14.83 -7.38 12.40
C VAL A 143 15.10 -6.03 11.72
N ASN A 144 16.37 -5.63 11.62
CA ASN A 144 16.76 -4.38 10.96
C ASN A 144 16.40 -4.37 9.46
N ALA A 145 16.64 -5.48 8.74
CA ALA A 145 16.29 -5.59 7.34
C ALA A 145 14.77 -5.57 7.12
N ALA A 146 14.01 -6.26 7.98
CA ALA A 146 12.55 -6.25 7.94
C ALA A 146 11.99 -4.84 8.20
N TRP A 147 12.54 -4.12 9.19
CA TRP A 147 12.18 -2.73 9.45
C TRP A 147 12.41 -1.84 8.23
N LYS A 148 13.64 -1.84 7.68
CA LYS A 148 13.97 -1.03 6.49
C LYS A 148 13.07 -1.35 5.29
N GLY A 149 12.82 -2.64 5.06
CA GLY A 149 11.92 -3.09 4.01
C GLY A 149 10.51 -2.56 4.22
N LEU A 150 9.96 -2.72 5.42
CA LEU A 150 8.63 -2.25 5.79
C LEU A 150 8.49 -0.73 5.69
N SER A 151 9.44 0.05 6.24
CA SER A 151 9.44 1.52 6.15
C SER A 151 9.39 1.99 4.69
N GLY A 152 10.16 1.35 3.81
CA GLY A 152 10.11 1.64 2.38
C GLY A 152 8.77 1.26 1.72
N ARG A 153 8.05 0.26 2.24
CA ARG A 153 6.72 -0.11 1.72
C ARG A 153 5.60 0.74 2.29
N LEU A 154 5.73 1.27 3.50
CA LEU A 154 4.81 2.28 4.04
C LEU A 154 4.82 3.54 3.17
N LYS A 155 6.02 4.06 2.84
CA LYS A 155 6.19 5.20 1.94
C LYS A 155 5.55 4.97 0.57
N ARG A 156 5.90 3.85 -0.08
CA ARG A 156 5.31 3.50 -1.38
C ARG A 156 3.80 3.29 -1.29
N GLY A 157 3.30 2.68 -0.21
CA GLY A 157 1.87 2.50 0.00
C GLY A 157 1.12 3.84 0.03
N HIS A 158 1.69 4.85 0.70
CA HIS A 158 1.14 6.21 0.65
C HIS A 158 1.14 6.81 -0.76
N GLU A 159 2.26 6.70 -1.50
CA GLU A 159 2.36 7.17 -2.89
C GLU A 159 1.33 6.47 -3.80
N PHE A 160 1.11 5.17 -3.61
CA PHE A 160 0.08 4.43 -4.34
C PHE A 160 -1.34 4.89 -3.99
N LEU A 161 -1.60 5.24 -2.73
CA LEU A 161 -2.90 5.80 -2.33
C LEU A 161 -3.15 7.14 -3.01
N GLN A 162 -2.14 8.03 -3.05
CA GLN A 162 -2.21 9.28 -3.81
C GLN A 162 -2.47 9.05 -5.30
N LYS A 163 -1.81 8.03 -5.87
CA LYS A 163 -2.06 7.64 -7.26
C LYS A 163 -3.51 7.21 -7.49
N TYR A 164 -4.12 6.45 -6.58
CA TYR A 164 -5.52 6.03 -6.72
C TYR A 164 -6.49 7.22 -6.65
N LEU A 165 -6.19 8.22 -5.82
CA LEU A 165 -6.92 9.49 -5.78
C LEU A 165 -6.87 10.23 -7.12
N GLU A 166 -5.67 10.41 -7.66
CA GLU A 166 -5.49 11.08 -8.97
C GLU A 166 -6.21 10.33 -10.10
N GLU A 167 -6.17 8.99 -10.08
CA GLU A 167 -6.85 8.15 -11.06
C GLU A 167 -8.37 8.27 -10.98
N PHE A 168 -8.92 8.32 -9.76
CA PHE A 168 -10.34 8.54 -9.51
C PHE A 168 -10.79 9.91 -10.01
N GLU A 169 -10.09 10.99 -9.65
CA GLU A 169 -10.44 12.35 -10.06
C GLU A 169 -10.40 12.53 -11.58
N ARG A 170 -9.37 11.98 -12.23
CA ARG A 170 -9.18 12.16 -13.68
C ARG A 170 -10.07 11.25 -14.51
N HIS A 171 -10.71 10.24 -13.92
CA HIS A 171 -11.38 9.15 -14.65
C HIS A 171 -10.48 8.50 -15.71
N THR A 172 -9.16 8.60 -15.52
CA THR A 172 -8.16 8.06 -16.44
C THR A 172 -7.35 7.00 -15.73
N CYS A 173 -7.28 5.81 -16.33
CA CYS A 173 -6.24 4.86 -15.97
C CYS A 173 -4.91 5.34 -16.58
N PRO A 174 -3.84 5.59 -15.82
CA PRO A 174 -2.53 5.74 -16.40
C PRO A 174 -2.23 4.44 -17.14
N VAL A 175 -1.88 4.58 -18.41
CA VAL A 175 -1.37 3.48 -19.19
C VAL A 175 -0.13 2.99 -18.44
N SER A 176 -0.17 1.77 -17.90
CA SER A 176 1.05 1.10 -17.45
C SER A 176 2.05 1.22 -18.58
N PRO A 177 3.35 1.50 -18.34
CA PRO A 177 4.31 1.50 -19.42
C PRO A 177 4.18 0.15 -20.14
N PHE A 178 3.73 0.20 -21.39
CA PHE A 178 3.74 -0.94 -22.29
C PHE A 178 5.22 -1.27 -22.49
N SER A 179 5.76 -2.11 -21.62
CA SER A 179 7.13 -2.61 -21.70
C SER A 179 7.19 -3.75 -22.72
N THR A 180 6.74 -3.48 -23.94
CA THR A 180 7.03 -4.22 -25.16
C THR A 180 6.59 -3.32 -26.29
N VAL A 181 7.54 -2.64 -26.93
CA VAL A 181 7.33 -2.11 -28.28
C VAL A 181 7.20 -3.35 -29.18
N PRO A 182 6.03 -3.62 -29.79
CA PRO A 182 5.83 -4.84 -30.59
C PRO A 182 6.84 -4.95 -31.73
N GLU A 183 7.27 -3.82 -32.28
CA GLU A 183 8.26 -3.68 -33.37
C GLU A 183 9.65 -4.24 -33.01
N LEU A 184 9.97 -4.42 -31.71
CA LEU A 184 11.24 -5.04 -31.29
C LEU A 184 11.21 -6.58 -31.33
N TYR A 185 10.03 -7.20 -31.46
CA TYR A 185 9.86 -8.65 -31.51
C TYR A 185 9.57 -9.19 -32.92
N GLU A 186 9.26 -8.34 -33.90
CA GLU A 186 9.08 -8.77 -35.30
C GLU A 186 10.35 -9.41 -35.90
N TYR A 187 11.53 -9.08 -35.36
CA TYR A 187 12.81 -9.62 -35.81
C TYR A 187 13.17 -11.00 -35.22
N LEU A 188 12.42 -11.51 -34.25
CA LEU A 188 12.72 -12.81 -33.63
C LEU A 188 11.96 -13.98 -34.29
N ASP A 189 10.89 -13.70 -35.03
CA ASP A 189 10.11 -14.71 -35.75
C ASP A 189 10.68 -15.06 -37.14
N THR A 190 11.82 -14.47 -37.53
CA THR A 190 12.42 -14.65 -38.87
C THR A 190 13.75 -15.42 -38.89
N GLU A 191 14.23 -15.93 -37.76
CA GLU A 191 15.49 -16.71 -37.70
C GLU A 191 15.33 -18.18 -37.26
N GLU A 192 14.21 -18.83 -37.58
CA GLU A 192 14.11 -20.31 -37.59
C GLU A 192 13.51 -20.79 -38.90
N ASP A 193 14.39 -21.03 -39.89
CA ASP A 193 14.33 -22.14 -40.87
C ASP A 193 15.21 -21.82 -42.10
N THR A 194 16.52 -22.04 -41.98
CA THR A 194 17.37 -22.36 -43.15
C THR A 194 18.51 -23.28 -42.74
N GLU A 195 18.17 -24.54 -42.45
CA GLU A 195 19.09 -25.67 -42.67
C GLU A 195 18.57 -26.50 -43.85
N GLN A 196 19.19 -26.32 -45.02
CA GLN A 196 19.28 -27.30 -46.10
C GLN A 196 20.69 -27.32 -46.66
#